data_AF-A0A851W4T7-F1
#
_entry.id   AF-A0A851W4T7-F1
#
_cell.length_a   1.000
_cell.length_b   1.000
_cell.length_c   1.000
_cell.angle_alpha   90.00
_cell.angle_beta   90.00
_cell.angle_gamma   90.00
#
_symmetry.space_group_name_H-M   'P 1'
#
loop_
_entity.id
_entity.type
_entity.pdbx_description
1 polymer ?
#
loop_
_entity_poly.entity_id
_entity_poly.type
_entity_poly.pdbx_seq_one_letter_code
_entity_poly.pdbx_strand_id
1 'polypeptide(L)'
;ALGNGLRAQLWPQFQRRFRIPQIGEFYGATECNCSVANLDGKVGACGFNSRLLPNVYPVRLVKVHPDTLELLRDSRGLCVPCGPGDVLVMDDLGYLYFRDRGGDTFRWRGENVSSTEVEGALSRLLGQADVVVYGVQIPGKSQKKPGI
;
A
#
# COMPACT_ATOMS: atom_id res chain seq x y z
N ALA A 1 14.92 -0.77 -13.61
CA ALA A 1 14.15 0.49 -13.47
C ALA A 1 13.85 0.71 -11.99
N LEU A 2 13.72 1.97 -11.55
CA LEU A 2 13.33 2.32 -10.19
C LEU A 2 12.01 3.10 -10.24
N GLY A 3 11.05 2.71 -9.41
CA GLY A 3 9.72 3.29 -9.36
C GLY A 3 9.24 3.58 -7.94
N ASN A 4 8.05 4.18 -7.86
CA ASN A 4 7.32 4.38 -6.62
C ASN A 4 5.83 4.15 -6.89
N GLY A 5 5.36 2.92 -6.65
CA GLY A 5 3.95 2.55 -6.67
C GLY A 5 3.46 1.90 -7.96
N LEU A 6 4.34 1.24 -8.76
CA LEU A 6 3.83 0.43 -9.87
C LEU A 6 2.99 -0.73 -9.31
N ARG A 7 1.76 -0.91 -9.82
CA ARG A 7 0.87 -1.99 -9.37
C ARG A 7 1.49 -3.35 -9.66
N ALA A 8 1.52 -4.24 -8.65
CA ALA A 8 2.14 -5.56 -8.73
C ALA A 8 1.79 -6.35 -10.00
N GLN A 9 0.51 -6.34 -10.39
CA GLN A 9 0.01 -7.05 -11.58
C GLN A 9 0.60 -6.55 -12.92
N LEU A 10 1.05 -5.30 -12.98
CA LEU A 10 1.61 -4.69 -14.19
C LEU A 10 3.11 -4.97 -14.33
N TRP A 11 3.82 -5.34 -13.24
CA TRP A 11 5.28 -5.51 -13.28
C TRP A 11 5.74 -6.52 -14.33
N PRO A 12 5.21 -7.77 -14.38
CA PRO A 12 5.72 -8.76 -15.31
C PRO A 12 5.48 -8.34 -16.77
N GLN A 13 4.38 -7.63 -17.00
CA GLN A 13 4.01 -7.12 -18.33
C GLN A 13 4.95 -5.98 -18.72
N PHE A 14 5.19 -5.02 -17.83
CA PHE A 14 6.11 -3.91 -18.02
C PHE A 14 7.55 -4.39 -18.28
N GLN A 15 8.04 -5.34 -17.47
CA GLN A 15 9.35 -5.96 -17.66
C GLN A 15 9.49 -6.61 -19.04
N ARG A 16 8.50 -7.40 -19.48
CA ARG A 16 8.52 -8.02 -20.81
C ARG A 16 8.43 -7.00 -21.94
N ARG A 17 7.52 -6.02 -21.83
CA ARG A 17 7.24 -5.02 -22.87
C ARG A 17 8.46 -4.14 -23.16
N PHE A 18 9.20 -3.76 -22.13
CA PHE A 18 10.33 -2.83 -22.20
C PHE A 18 11.69 -3.49 -21.99
N ARG A 19 11.73 -4.82 -21.83
CA ARG A 19 12.96 -5.62 -21.58
C ARG A 19 13.73 -5.12 -20.35
N ILE A 20 13.01 -4.84 -19.27
CA ILE A 20 13.58 -4.38 -18.01
C ILE A 20 13.91 -5.61 -17.15
N PRO A 21 15.19 -5.90 -16.88
CA PRO A 21 15.59 -7.12 -16.18
C PRO A 21 15.15 -7.12 -14.72
N GLN A 22 15.10 -5.95 -14.08
CA GLN A 22 14.67 -5.80 -12.68
C GLN A 22 13.97 -4.46 -12.48
N ILE A 23 12.88 -4.48 -11.72
CA ILE A 23 12.21 -3.30 -11.18
C ILE A 23 12.54 -3.25 -9.71
N GLY A 24 13.08 -2.13 -9.24
CA GLY A 24 13.11 -1.81 -7.82
C GLY A 24 12.05 -0.77 -7.49
N GLU A 25 11.54 -0.83 -6.27
CA GLU A 25 10.59 0.13 -5.73
C GLU A 25 11.14 0.76 -4.47
N PHE A 26 10.76 2.01 -4.22
CA PHE A 26 11.02 2.67 -2.95
C PHE A 26 9.72 3.25 -2.39
N TYR A 27 9.60 3.20 -1.07
CA TYR A 27 8.56 3.87 -0.32
C TYR A 27 9.20 4.85 0.66
N GLY A 28 8.75 6.11 0.58
CA GLY A 28 9.13 7.18 1.48
C GLY A 28 8.10 8.30 1.40
N ALA A 29 7.98 9.07 2.49
CA ALA A 29 7.20 10.29 2.55
C ALA A 29 8.07 11.41 3.14
N THR A 30 7.76 12.66 2.81
CA THR A 30 8.47 13.84 3.33
C THR A 30 8.45 13.91 4.86
N GLU A 31 7.38 13.42 5.46
CA GLU A 31 7.12 13.36 6.89
C GLU A 31 7.66 12.06 7.52
N CYS A 32 8.14 11.11 6.71
CA CYS A 32 8.66 9.85 7.22
C CYS A 32 10.12 10.01 7.65
N ASN A 33 10.43 9.51 8.84
CA ASN A 33 11.78 9.47 9.38
C ASN A 33 12.68 8.42 8.71
N CYS A 34 12.13 7.58 7.83
CA CYS A 34 12.85 6.53 7.15
C CYS A 34 12.30 6.31 5.74
N SER A 35 13.04 5.57 4.95
CA SER A 35 12.59 5.10 3.64
C SER A 35 12.99 3.64 3.50
N VAL A 36 12.15 2.88 2.82
CA VAL A 36 12.42 1.47 2.54
C VAL A 36 12.45 1.27 1.04
N ALA A 37 13.29 0.33 0.59
CA ALA A 37 13.37 0.00 -0.82
C ALA A 37 13.38 -1.51 -1.00
N ASN A 38 12.68 -1.98 -2.03
CA ASN A 38 12.75 -3.33 -2.54
C ASN A 38 13.66 -3.30 -3.78
N LEU A 39 14.93 -3.65 -3.58
CA LEU A 39 15.92 -3.71 -4.66
C LEU A 39 16.08 -5.12 -5.24
N ASP A 40 15.52 -6.13 -4.56
CA ASP A 40 15.52 -7.52 -5.04
C ASP A 40 14.57 -7.72 -6.23
N GLY A 41 13.61 -6.81 -6.39
CA GLY A 41 12.57 -6.88 -7.42
C GLY A 41 11.44 -7.84 -7.08
N LYS A 42 11.18 -8.04 -5.78
CA LYS A 42 10.02 -8.79 -5.31
C LYS A 42 8.74 -8.10 -5.78
N VAL A 43 8.02 -8.72 -6.71
CA VAL A 43 6.83 -8.10 -7.31
C VAL A 43 5.82 -7.64 -6.26
N GLY A 44 5.43 -6.37 -6.34
CA GLY A 44 4.43 -5.75 -5.46
C GLY A 44 4.94 -5.30 -4.10
N ALA A 45 6.17 -5.65 -3.71
CA ALA A 45 6.78 -5.11 -2.49
C ALA A 45 7.33 -3.71 -2.76
N CYS A 46 7.06 -2.77 -1.87
CA CYS A 46 7.55 -1.39 -1.93
C CYS A 46 8.78 -1.16 -1.04
N GLY A 47 9.17 -2.17 -0.25
CA GLY A 47 10.29 -2.09 0.67
C GLY A 47 10.75 -3.47 1.15
N PHE A 48 11.93 -3.51 1.76
CA PHE A 48 12.43 -4.67 2.49
C PHE A 48 13.05 -4.22 3.81
N ASN A 49 12.77 -4.94 4.90
CA ASN A 49 13.50 -4.83 6.14
C ASN A 49 13.90 -6.22 6.67
N SER A 50 15.20 -6.43 6.90
CA SER A 50 15.74 -7.74 7.26
C SER A 50 15.20 -8.22 8.61
N ARG A 51 14.53 -9.37 8.59
CA ARG A 51 14.11 -10.08 9.81
C ARG A 51 15.27 -10.79 10.51
N LEU A 52 16.33 -11.14 9.76
CA LEU A 52 17.51 -11.83 10.28
C LEU A 52 18.49 -10.86 10.96
N LEU A 53 18.58 -9.62 10.46
CA LEU A 53 19.47 -8.58 10.96
C LEU A 53 18.68 -7.31 11.30
N PRO A 54 17.72 -7.37 12.26
CA PRO A 54 16.80 -6.26 12.53
C PRO A 54 17.50 -4.99 13.04
N ASN A 55 18.73 -5.12 13.56
CA ASN A 55 19.49 -4.00 14.09
C ASN A 55 20.24 -3.20 13.00
N VAL A 56 20.36 -3.73 11.78
CA VAL A 56 21.02 -3.01 10.66
C VAL A 56 20.15 -1.83 10.19
N TYR A 57 18.83 -2.00 10.24
CA TYR A 57 17.89 -0.93 9.91
C TYR A 57 16.63 -1.09 10.78
N PRO A 58 16.64 -0.57 12.03
CA PRO A 58 15.63 -0.87 13.05
C PRO A 58 14.31 -0.12 12.84
N VAL A 59 13.66 -0.34 11.69
CA VAL A 59 12.35 0.22 11.34
C VAL A 59 11.24 -0.76 11.74
N ARG A 60 10.18 -0.24 12.35
CA ARG A 60 8.95 -1.00 12.63
C ARG A 60 7.73 -0.25 12.12
N LEU A 61 6.73 -1.02 11.69
CA LEU A 61 5.40 -0.50 11.38
C LEU A 61 4.56 -0.47 12.66
N VAL A 62 3.98 0.69 12.95
CA VAL A 62 3.13 0.93 14.12
C VAL A 62 1.83 1.58 13.69
N LYS A 63 0.75 1.26 14.40
CA LYS A 63 -0.58 1.78 14.10
C LYS A 63 -0.71 3.24 14.55
N VAL A 64 -1.47 3.99 13.77
CA VAL A 64 -1.88 5.36 14.07
C VAL A 64 -3.40 5.43 14.11
N HIS A 65 -3.94 6.38 14.87
CA HIS A 65 -5.36 6.69 14.83
C HIS A 65 -5.71 7.23 13.43
N PRO A 66 -6.76 6.72 12.77
CA PRO A 66 -7.04 7.06 11.37
C PRO A 66 -7.32 8.55 11.14
N ASP A 67 -8.00 9.20 12.09
CA ASP A 67 -8.35 10.62 11.95
C ASP A 67 -7.29 11.60 12.46
N THR A 68 -6.69 11.35 13.63
CA THR A 68 -5.73 12.27 14.26
C THR A 68 -4.28 12.02 13.85
N LEU A 69 -4.01 10.84 13.26
CA LEU A 69 -2.67 10.34 12.93
C LEU A 69 -1.74 10.16 14.15
N GLU A 70 -2.29 10.20 15.36
CA GLU A 70 -1.53 9.96 16.58
C GLU A 70 -1.19 8.47 16.75
N LEU A 71 -0.03 8.17 17.35
CA LEU A 71 0.41 6.80 17.59
C LEU A 71 -0.52 6.08 18.57
N LEU A 72 -1.04 4.92 18.18
CA LEU A 72 -1.78 4.05 19.08
C LEU A 72 -0.81 3.36 20.05
N ARG A 73 -1.15 3.35 21.34
CA ARG A 73 -0.35 2.74 22.40
C ARG A 73 -1.15 1.71 23.19
N ASP A 74 -0.49 0.65 23.63
CA ASP A 74 -1.06 -0.36 24.51
C ASP A 74 -1.16 0.13 25.97
N SER A 75 -1.73 -0.69 26.86
CA SER A 75 -1.88 -0.36 28.29
C SER A 75 -0.56 -0.15 29.04
N ARG A 76 0.57 -0.52 28.44
CA ARG A 76 1.92 -0.31 28.98
C ARG A 76 2.59 0.94 28.39
N GLY A 77 1.90 1.66 27.50
CA GLY A 77 2.41 2.85 26.81
C GLY A 77 3.27 2.58 25.58
N LEU A 78 3.39 1.31 25.14
CA LEU A 78 4.17 0.93 23.96
C LEU A 78 3.35 1.09 22.68
N CYS A 79 3.98 1.49 21.58
CA CYS A 79 3.30 1.60 20.29
C CYS A 79 2.75 0.25 19.82
N VAL A 80 1.51 0.24 19.34
CA VAL A 80 0.86 -0.97 18.80
C VAL A 80 1.42 -1.29 17.41
N PRO A 81 1.93 -2.50 17.15
CA PRO A 81 2.47 -2.87 15.84
C PRO A 81 1.36 -3.05 14.79
N CYS A 82 1.68 -2.79 13.52
CA CYS A 82 0.80 -3.18 12.41
C CYS A 82 0.75 -4.71 12.26
N GLY A 83 -0.37 -5.22 11.79
CA GLY A 83 -0.62 -6.63 11.50
C GLY A 83 -1.40 -6.82 10.19
N PRO A 84 -1.75 -8.07 9.86
CA PRO A 84 -2.55 -8.37 8.66
C PRO A 84 -3.86 -7.58 8.65
N GLY A 85 -4.15 -6.93 7.52
CA GLY A 85 -5.35 -6.08 7.35
C GLY A 85 -5.09 -4.58 7.51
N ASP A 86 -3.92 -4.17 8.00
CA ASP A 86 -3.54 -2.76 8.04
C ASP A 86 -3.06 -2.25 6.66
N VAL A 87 -3.03 -0.93 6.49
CA VAL A 87 -2.68 -0.23 5.23
C VAL A 87 -1.27 -0.57 4.71
N LEU A 88 -0.30 -0.67 5.61
CA LEU A 88 1.07 -1.08 5.30
C LEU A 88 1.39 -2.32 6.13
N VAL A 89 1.73 -3.41 5.45
CA VAL A 89 2.04 -4.69 6.09
C VAL A 89 3.43 -5.16 5.72
N MET A 90 4.05 -5.89 6.64
CA MET A 90 5.31 -6.59 6.41
C MET A 90 5.02 -8.09 6.48
N ASP A 91 5.49 -8.85 5.50
CA ASP A 91 5.38 -10.31 5.53
C ASP A 91 6.47 -10.94 6.43
N ASP A 92 6.39 -12.26 6.63
CA ASP A 92 7.35 -13.00 7.46
C ASP A 92 8.78 -12.99 6.91
N LEU A 93 8.95 -12.66 5.63
CA LEU A 93 10.26 -12.55 4.98
C LEU A 93 10.85 -11.14 5.11
N GLY A 94 10.07 -10.15 5.54
CA GLY A 94 10.48 -8.76 5.71
C GLY A 94 10.15 -7.86 4.53
N TYR A 95 9.43 -8.33 3.51
CA TYR A 95 8.95 -7.49 2.42
C TYR A 95 7.76 -6.64 2.87
N LEU A 96 7.82 -5.35 2.56
CA LEU A 96 6.76 -4.39 2.86
C LEU A 96 5.81 -4.23 1.67
N TYR A 97 4.52 -4.24 1.94
CA TYR A 97 3.45 -4.14 0.95
C TYR A 97 2.47 -3.03 1.32
N PHE A 98 2.30 -2.08 0.41
CA PHE A 98 1.30 -1.04 0.51
C PHE A 98 -0.04 -1.56 -0.02
N ARG A 99 -1.09 -1.58 0.82
CA ARG A 99 -2.40 -2.15 0.50
C ARG A 99 -3.38 -1.12 -0.05
N ASP A 100 -3.58 0.00 0.64
CA ASP A 100 -4.49 1.06 0.18
C ASP A 100 -4.21 2.40 0.87
N ARG A 101 -4.60 3.55 0.30
CA ARG A 101 -4.65 4.82 1.04
C ARG A 101 -6.01 4.93 1.71
N GLY A 102 -6.07 5.44 2.94
CA GLY A 102 -7.34 5.61 3.67
C GLY A 102 -8.41 6.46 2.97
N GLY A 103 -8.06 7.17 1.88
CA GLY A 103 -8.99 7.91 1.03
C GLY A 103 -9.49 7.18 -0.22
N ASP A 104 -8.91 6.04 -0.57
CA ASP A 104 -9.13 5.33 -1.84
C ASP A 104 -10.17 4.19 -1.71
N THR A 105 -10.61 3.90 -0.48
CA THR A 105 -11.75 3.01 -0.21
C THR A 105 -13.02 3.81 0.11
N PHE A 106 -14.15 3.45 -0.50
CA PHE A 106 -15.47 4.05 -0.24
C PHE A 106 -16.52 2.98 0.04
N ARG A 107 -17.58 3.34 0.78
CA ARG A 107 -18.69 2.42 1.08
C ARG A 107 -19.84 2.61 0.10
N TRP A 108 -20.23 1.54 -0.59
CA TRP A 108 -21.37 1.54 -1.53
C TRP A 108 -22.32 0.40 -1.22
N ARG A 109 -23.60 0.72 -0.99
CA ARG A 109 -24.65 -0.27 -0.65
C ARG A 109 -24.31 -1.19 0.54
N GLY A 110 -23.49 -0.72 1.48
CA GLY A 110 -23.06 -1.50 2.65
C GLY A 110 -21.70 -2.18 2.47
N GLU A 111 -21.20 -2.29 1.24
CA GLU A 111 -19.93 -2.94 0.92
C GLU A 111 -18.78 -1.93 0.90
N ASN A 112 -17.59 -2.37 1.30
CA ASN A 112 -16.36 -1.60 1.12
C ASN A 112 -15.84 -1.83 -0.30
N VAL A 113 -15.58 -0.74 -1.02
CA VAL A 113 -15.08 -0.76 -2.41
C VAL A 113 -13.72 -0.10 -2.43
N SER A 114 -12.67 -0.85 -2.78
CA SER A 114 -11.33 -0.31 -3.01
C SER A 114 -11.20 0.18 -4.45
N SER A 115 -10.90 1.46 -4.66
CA SER A 115 -10.64 2.01 -6.01
C SER A 115 -9.48 1.26 -6.67
N THR A 116 -8.45 0.88 -5.89
CA THR A 116 -7.27 0.16 -6.34
C THR A 116 -7.62 -1.18 -7.01
N GLU A 117 -8.57 -1.93 -6.42
CA GLU A 117 -9.03 -3.21 -6.98
C GLU A 117 -9.81 -2.99 -8.28
N VAL A 118 -10.71 -2.00 -8.31
CA VAL A 118 -11.52 -1.67 -9.49
C VAL A 118 -10.64 -1.19 -10.65
N GLU A 119 -9.69 -0.30 -10.40
CA GLU A 119 -8.68 0.14 -11.36
C GLU A 119 -7.92 -1.05 -11.93
N GLY A 120 -7.56 -2.01 -11.06
CA GLY A 120 -6.84 -3.19 -11.48
C GLY A 120 -7.65 -4.16 -12.34
N ALA A 121 -8.96 -4.28 -12.09
CA ALA A 121 -9.86 -5.03 -12.97
C ALA A 121 -10.03 -4.32 -14.32
N LEU A 122 -10.28 -3.01 -14.32
CA LEU A 122 -10.50 -2.22 -15.54
C LEU A 122 -9.25 -2.14 -16.42
N SER A 123 -8.09 -1.87 -15.82
CA SER A 123 -6.82 -1.81 -16.56
C SER A 123 -6.56 -3.12 -17.32
N ARG A 124 -6.86 -4.28 -16.72
CA ARG A 124 -6.75 -5.58 -17.41
C ARG A 124 -7.73 -5.72 -18.58
N LEU A 125 -8.98 -5.31 -18.42
CA LEU A 125 -10.00 -5.37 -19.47
C LEU A 125 -9.70 -4.41 -20.63
N LEU A 126 -9.06 -3.28 -20.33
CA LEU A 126 -8.72 -2.23 -21.29
C LEU A 126 -7.31 -2.37 -21.87
N GLY A 127 -6.75 -3.59 -21.87
CA GLY A 127 -5.46 -3.84 -22.50
C GLY A 127 -4.28 -3.13 -21.83
N GLN A 128 -4.29 -3.05 -20.50
CA GLN A 128 -3.28 -2.38 -19.66
C GLN A 128 -3.29 -0.85 -19.81
N ALA A 129 -4.44 -0.27 -20.12
CA ALA A 129 -4.61 1.18 -20.06
C ALA A 129 -4.36 1.70 -18.63
N ASP A 130 -3.90 2.95 -18.56
CA ASP A 130 -3.89 3.70 -17.31
C ASP A 130 -5.33 4.04 -16.91
N VAL A 131 -5.70 3.73 -15.68
CA VAL A 131 -7.07 3.84 -15.18
C VAL A 131 -7.04 4.47 -13.80
N VAL A 132 -7.89 5.48 -13.62
CA VAL A 132 -8.15 6.13 -12.34
C VAL A 132 -9.62 5.92 -11.99
N VAL A 133 -9.89 5.47 -10.76
CA VAL A 133 -11.24 5.30 -10.22
C VAL A 133 -11.36 6.16 -8.97
N TYR A 134 -12.45 6.93 -8.89
CA TYR A 134 -12.76 7.74 -7.72
C TYR A 134 -14.25 7.64 -7.39
N GLY A 135 -14.57 7.75 -6.10
CA GLY A 135 -15.95 7.79 -5.64
C GLY A 135 -16.60 9.16 -5.93
N VAL A 136 -17.83 9.16 -6.44
CA VAL A 136 -18.64 10.38 -6.62
C VAL A 136 -19.88 10.34 -5.74
N GLN A 137 -20.26 11.49 -5.18
CA GLN A 137 -21.49 11.60 -4.40
C GLN A 137 -22.70 11.49 -5.33
N ILE A 138 -23.65 10.60 -4.98
CA ILE A 138 -24.88 10.43 -5.74
C ILE A 138 -25.99 11.28 -5.09
N PRO A 139 -26.67 12.16 -5.85
CA PRO A 139 -27.79 12.95 -5.33
C PRO A 139 -28.83 12.08 -4.62
N GLY A 140 -29.26 12.50 -3.42
CA GLY A 140 -30.27 11.78 -2.63
C GLY A 140 -29.76 10.54 -1.88
N LYS A 141 -28.46 10.26 -1.85
CA LYS A 141 -27.87 9.16 -1.05
C LYS A 141 -26.73 9.64 -0.16
N SER A 142 -26.78 9.26 1.13
CA SER A 142 -25.67 9.53 2.05
C SER A 142 -24.49 8.60 1.76
N GLN A 143 -23.33 9.14 1.41
CA GLN A 143 -22.06 8.42 1.51
C GLN A 143 -21.59 8.49 2.96
N LYS A 144 -21.41 7.32 3.58
CA LYS A 144 -20.59 7.22 4.79
C LYS A 144 -19.19 6.88 4.34
N LYS A 145 -18.18 7.68 4.71
CA LYS A 145 -16.80 7.19 4.63
C LYS A 145 -16.71 5.90 5.43
N PRO A 146 -16.02 4.86 4.93
CA PRO A 146 -15.76 3.70 5.77
C PRO A 146 -15.02 4.17 7.03
N GLY A 147 -15.48 3.73 8.20
CA GLY A 147 -14.61 3.75 9.38
C GLY A 147 -13.51 2.73 9.12
N ILE A 148 -12.26 3.18 9.27
CA ILE A 148 -11.07 2.32 9.26
C ILE A 148 -11.05 1.51 10.55
#